data_AF-A0A1Y2BTJ5-F1
#
_entry.id   AF-A0A1Y2BTJ5-F1
#
_cell.length_a   1.000
_cell.length_b   1.000
_cell.length_c   1.000
_cell.angle_alpha   90.00
_cell.angle_beta   90.00
_cell.angle_gamma   90.00
#
_symmetry.space_group_name_H-M   'P 1'
#
loop_
_entity.id
_entity.type
_entity.pdbx_description
1 polymer ?
#
loop_
_entity_poly.entity_id
_entity_poly.type
_entity_poly.pdbx_seq_one_letter_code
_entity_poly.pdbx_strand_id
1 'polypeptide(L)'
;MYTEFQLKQEVCLNKTNFNEWSFLIKNALMAKKVSDYVDKDLITPLEIQVNSPKICDADIYSNLSNQLKTAKSYDALAITIINSIVPMDALKHIKNLQTAFDIMTKLKEIYKGSKNADVYLLMNKLYSLKAKCINECKDVISEIKEIFSSLEKHRSILGN
;
A
#
# COMPACT_ATOMS: atom_id res chain seq x y z
N MET A 1 -22.36 -1.04 17.11
CA MET A 1 -22.81 -0.42 15.84
C MET A 1 -21.54 -0.04 15.09
N TYR A 2 -21.09 -0.90 14.17
CA TYR A 2 -19.88 -0.63 13.39
C TYR A 2 -20.27 0.31 12.25
N THR A 3 -19.71 1.51 12.25
CA THR A 3 -19.78 2.42 11.12
C THR A 3 -19.09 1.76 9.93
N GLU A 4 -19.87 1.30 8.96
CA GLU A 4 -19.38 0.99 7.63
C GLU A 4 -18.67 2.25 7.12
N PHE A 5 -17.35 2.17 6.95
CA PHE A 5 -16.60 3.11 6.14
C PHE A 5 -17.06 2.92 4.70
N GLN A 6 -18.19 3.53 4.35
CA GLN A 6 -18.52 3.79 2.96
C GLN A 6 -17.47 4.78 2.47
N LEU A 7 -16.43 4.26 1.81
CA LEU A 7 -15.56 5.07 0.97
C LEU A 7 -16.48 5.74 -0.06
N LYS A 8 -16.80 7.01 0.17
CA LYS A 8 -17.44 7.85 -0.85
C LYS A 8 -16.64 7.67 -2.15
N GLN A 9 -17.36 7.55 -3.24
CA GLN A 9 -16.92 7.39 -4.64
C GLN A 9 -15.77 8.30 -5.14
N GLU A 10 -15.11 9.11 -4.33
CA GLU A 10 -14.46 10.35 -4.78
C GLU A 10 -13.02 10.21 -5.30
N VAL A 11 -12.36 9.04 -5.22
CA VAL A 11 -11.00 8.89 -5.78
C VAL A 11 -10.85 7.58 -6.54
N CYS A 12 -11.31 7.56 -7.80
CA CYS A 12 -10.98 6.48 -8.74
C CYS A 12 -9.50 6.57 -9.15
N LEU A 13 -8.80 5.43 -9.20
CA LEU A 13 -7.41 5.38 -9.64
C LEU A 13 -7.26 5.93 -11.07
N ASN A 14 -6.31 6.83 -11.27
CA ASN A 14 -5.96 7.42 -12.55
C ASN A 14 -4.44 7.68 -12.61
N LYS A 15 -3.96 8.20 -13.76
CA LYS A 15 -2.53 8.36 -14.05
C LYS A 15 -1.79 9.34 -13.14
N THR A 16 -2.49 10.16 -12.36
CA THR A 16 -1.88 11.22 -11.55
C THR A 16 -2.08 11.03 -10.05
N ASN A 17 -3.05 10.20 -9.62
CA ASN A 17 -3.46 10.09 -8.22
C ASN A 17 -3.07 8.77 -7.53
N PHE A 18 -2.14 7.98 -8.09
CA PHE A 18 -1.78 6.69 -7.52
C PHE A 18 -1.41 6.79 -6.04
N ASN A 19 -0.74 7.88 -5.62
CA ASN A 19 -0.32 8.06 -4.24
C ASN A 19 -1.52 8.30 -3.30
N GLU A 20 -2.40 9.26 -3.62
CA GLU A 20 -3.61 9.52 -2.84
C GLU A 20 -4.51 8.28 -2.80
N TRP A 21 -4.69 7.62 -3.95
CA TRP A 21 -5.43 6.37 -4.05
C TRP A 21 -4.81 5.27 -3.17
N SER A 22 -3.50 5.05 -3.28
CA SER A 22 -2.79 4.04 -2.50
C SER A 22 -2.89 4.29 -0.99
N PHE A 23 -2.90 5.54 -0.56
CA PHE A 23 -3.10 5.91 0.84
C PHE A 23 -4.50 5.52 1.35
N LEU A 24 -5.55 5.80 0.56
CA LEU A 24 -6.91 5.40 0.89
C LEU A 24 -7.07 3.89 0.98
N ILE A 25 -6.49 3.15 0.02
CA ILE A 25 -6.46 1.68 0.03
C ILE A 25 -5.74 1.17 1.27
N LYS A 26 -4.56 1.71 1.60
CA LYS A 26 -3.81 1.32 2.80
C LYS A 26 -4.61 1.53 4.07
N ASN A 27 -5.37 2.62 4.20
CA ASN A 27 -6.23 2.84 5.35
C ASN A 27 -7.34 1.77 5.46
N ALA A 28 -7.97 1.40 4.35
CA ALA A 28 -8.97 0.33 4.32
C ALA A 28 -8.36 -1.03 4.72
N LEU A 29 -7.15 -1.32 4.25
CA LEU A 29 -6.42 -2.54 4.59
C LEU A 29 -5.96 -2.57 6.06
N MET A 30 -5.49 -1.45 6.59
CA MET A 30 -5.10 -1.30 8.01
C MET A 30 -6.29 -1.54 8.95
N ALA A 31 -7.47 -1.03 8.60
CA ALA A 31 -8.70 -1.29 9.37
C ALA A 31 -9.05 -2.79 9.45
N LYS A 32 -8.59 -3.58 8.48
CA LYS A 32 -8.74 -5.04 8.44
C LYS A 32 -7.49 -5.81 8.86
N LYS A 33 -6.42 -5.12 9.28
CA LYS A 33 -5.13 -5.68 9.67
C LYS A 33 -4.46 -6.53 8.56
N VAL A 34 -4.64 -6.16 7.30
CA VAL A 34 -4.07 -6.87 6.13
C VAL A 34 -3.17 -5.98 5.26
N SER A 35 -2.76 -4.81 5.76
CA SER A 35 -1.91 -3.87 5.01
C SER A 35 -0.55 -4.44 4.62
N ASP A 36 0.00 -5.36 5.41
CA ASP A 36 1.33 -5.91 5.13
C ASP A 36 1.37 -6.73 3.84
N TYR A 37 0.24 -7.31 3.42
CA TYR A 37 0.10 -8.13 2.21
C TYR A 37 0.21 -7.32 0.91
N VAL A 38 0.06 -6.00 0.95
CA VAL A 38 0.29 -5.14 -0.22
C VAL A 38 1.69 -4.52 -0.25
N ASP A 39 2.39 -4.55 0.88
CA ASP A 39 3.72 -3.96 1.03
C ASP A 39 4.84 -5.00 0.93
N LYS A 40 4.55 -6.26 1.25
CA LYS A 40 5.51 -7.37 1.26
C LYS A 40 4.89 -8.62 0.63
N ASP A 41 5.72 -9.38 -0.08
CA ASP A 41 5.36 -10.73 -0.49
C ASP A 41 5.45 -11.69 0.71
N LEU A 42 4.28 -12.04 1.26
CA LEU A 42 4.15 -12.95 2.39
C LEU A 42 3.70 -14.36 1.97
N ILE A 43 3.29 -14.55 0.71
CA ILE A 43 2.76 -15.83 0.22
C ILE A 43 3.87 -16.68 -0.37
N THR A 44 4.66 -16.14 -1.30
CA THR A 44 5.69 -16.91 -2.02
C THR A 44 6.70 -17.56 -1.08
N PRO A 45 7.22 -16.87 -0.03
CA PRO A 45 8.18 -17.49 0.89
C PRO A 45 7.58 -18.67 1.67
N LEU A 46 6.29 -18.61 2.01
CA LEU A 46 5.60 -19.69 2.72
C LEU A 46 5.29 -20.87 1.79
N GLU A 47 4.91 -20.62 0.54
CA GLU A 47 4.70 -21.68 -0.45
C GLU A 47 6.00 -22.45 -0.74
N ILE A 48 7.12 -21.75 -0.85
CA ILE A 48 8.44 -22.38 -1.02
C ILE A 48 8.78 -23.27 0.19
N GLN A 49 8.49 -22.80 1.41
CA GLN A 49 8.74 -23.57 2.63
C GLN A 49 7.88 -24.82 2.69
N VAL A 50 6.55 -24.71 2.51
CA VAL A 50 5.61 -25.84 2.57
C VAL A 50 5.94 -26.91 1.52
N ASN A 51 6.38 -26.51 0.33
CA ASN A 51 6.74 -27.41 -0.76
C ASN A 51 8.20 -27.91 -0.68
N SER A 52 8.93 -27.57 0.39
CA SER A 52 10.32 -27.98 0.53
C SER A 52 10.43 -29.48 0.82
N PRO A 53 11.26 -30.23 0.07
CA PRO A 53 11.48 -31.65 0.30
C PRO A 53 12.21 -31.95 1.63
N LYS A 54 12.61 -30.92 2.39
CA LYS A 54 13.32 -31.04 3.67
C LYS A 54 12.39 -31.15 4.88
N ILE A 55 11.08 -31.01 4.70
CA ILE A 55 10.13 -31.15 5.81
C ILE A 55 9.82 -32.64 6.00
N CYS A 56 10.48 -33.24 6.98
CA CYS A 56 10.28 -34.65 7.35
C CYS A 56 9.32 -34.81 8.55
N ASP A 57 9.08 -33.72 9.27
CA ASP A 57 8.30 -33.70 10.50
C ASP A 57 6.86 -33.26 10.21
N ALA A 58 5.91 -34.10 10.61
CA ALA A 58 4.48 -33.92 10.33
C ALA A 58 3.89 -32.72 11.10
N ASP A 59 4.36 -32.44 12.30
CA ASP A 59 3.88 -31.32 13.12
C ASP A 59 4.39 -29.98 12.54
N ILE A 60 5.65 -29.96 12.09
CA ILE A 60 6.22 -28.81 11.38
C ILE A 60 5.46 -28.55 10.07
N TYR A 61 5.17 -29.60 9.29
CA TYR A 61 4.38 -29.49 8.06
C TYR A 61 2.98 -28.94 8.34
N SER A 62 2.28 -29.50 9.33
CA SER A 62 0.94 -29.08 9.72
C SER A 62 0.90 -27.61 10.12
N ASN A 63 1.87 -27.17 10.94
CA ASN A 63 1.97 -25.76 11.35
C ASN A 63 2.20 -24.83 10.15
N LEU A 64 3.16 -25.13 9.27
CA LEU A 64 3.44 -24.32 8.08
C LEU A 64 2.26 -24.28 7.11
N SER A 65 1.57 -25.41 6.92
CA SER A 65 0.36 -25.50 6.08
C SER A 65 -0.77 -24.63 6.63
N ASN A 66 -0.99 -24.64 7.95
CA ASN A 66 -1.97 -23.78 8.61
C ASN A 66 -1.61 -22.28 8.51
N GLN A 67 -0.32 -21.94 8.65
CA GLN A 67 0.16 -20.58 8.44
C GLN A 67 -0.08 -20.11 7.00
N LEU A 68 0.26 -20.94 6.01
CA LEU A 68 0.03 -20.63 4.60
C LEU A 68 -1.47 -20.44 4.29
N LYS A 69 -2.34 -21.31 4.82
CA LYS A 69 -3.79 -21.19 4.65
C LYS A 69 -4.34 -19.88 5.24
N THR A 70 -3.85 -19.51 6.43
CA THR A 70 -4.20 -18.25 7.09
C THR A 70 -3.72 -17.06 6.25
N ALA A 71 -2.48 -17.12 5.77
CA ALA A 71 -1.89 -16.07 4.96
C ALA A 71 -2.65 -15.87 3.64
N LYS A 72 -3.00 -16.95 2.94
CA LYS A 72 -3.84 -16.91 1.73
C LYS A 72 -5.22 -16.30 2.00
N SER A 73 -5.78 -16.53 3.17
CA SER A 73 -7.09 -15.95 3.54
C SER A 73 -7.00 -14.44 3.74
N TYR A 74 -5.92 -13.96 4.36
CA TYR A 74 -5.67 -12.52 4.50
C TYR A 74 -5.29 -11.84 3.19
N ASP A 75 -4.50 -12.50 2.35
CA ASP A 75 -4.17 -12.00 1.02
C ASP A 75 -5.44 -11.88 0.15
N ALA A 76 -6.31 -12.90 0.14
CA ALA A 76 -7.59 -12.85 -0.56
C ALA A 76 -8.50 -11.70 -0.08
N LEU A 77 -8.49 -11.41 1.23
CA LEU A 77 -9.20 -10.24 1.78
C LEU A 77 -8.60 -8.93 1.26
N ALA A 78 -7.28 -8.81 1.21
CA ALA A 78 -6.59 -7.65 0.65
C ALA A 78 -6.91 -7.46 -0.84
N ILE A 79 -6.87 -8.55 -1.63
CA ILE A 79 -7.25 -8.56 -3.05
C ILE A 79 -8.70 -8.07 -3.22
N THR A 80 -9.63 -8.56 -2.40
CA THR A 80 -11.05 -8.15 -2.46
C THR A 80 -11.20 -6.64 -2.23
N ILE A 81 -10.50 -6.10 -1.22
CA ILE A 81 -10.50 -4.67 -0.91
C ILE A 81 -9.96 -3.88 -2.10
N ILE A 82 -8.82 -4.28 -2.65
CA ILE A 82 -8.23 -3.62 -3.83
C ILE A 82 -9.22 -3.64 -5.00
N ASN A 83 -9.72 -4.82 -5.39
CA ASN A 83 -10.62 -4.99 -6.53
C ASN A 83 -11.92 -4.20 -6.39
N SER A 84 -12.41 -4.00 -5.16
CA SER A 84 -13.62 -3.20 -4.91
C SER A 84 -13.46 -1.69 -5.18
N ILE A 85 -12.22 -1.21 -5.28
CA ILE A 85 -11.89 0.23 -5.37
C ILE A 85 -11.10 0.55 -6.66
N VAL A 86 -10.57 -0.47 -7.33
CA VAL A 86 -9.90 -0.33 -8.63
C VAL A 86 -10.94 -0.16 -9.75
N PRO A 87 -10.76 0.81 -10.67
CA PRO A 87 -11.66 0.98 -11.82
C PRO A 87 -11.58 -0.22 -12.78
N MET A 88 -12.69 -0.53 -13.49
CA MET A 88 -12.78 -1.69 -14.37
C MET A 88 -11.68 -1.78 -15.44
N ASP A 89 -11.20 -0.66 -15.96
CA ASP A 89 -10.11 -0.66 -16.93
C ASP A 89 -8.77 -1.10 -16.33
N ALA A 90 -8.52 -0.77 -15.06
CA ALA A 90 -7.36 -1.23 -14.33
C ALA A 90 -7.45 -2.73 -13.99
N LEU A 91 -8.65 -3.27 -13.76
CA LEU A 91 -8.87 -4.72 -13.52
C LEU A 91 -8.33 -5.59 -14.66
N LYS A 92 -8.42 -5.12 -15.92
CA LYS A 92 -7.90 -5.82 -17.10
C LYS A 92 -6.39 -6.08 -17.01
N HIS A 93 -5.66 -5.20 -16.34
CA HIS A 93 -4.20 -5.27 -16.19
C HIS A 93 -3.75 -6.14 -15.00
N ILE A 94 -4.64 -6.44 -14.06
CA ILE A 94 -4.31 -7.17 -12.82
C ILE A 94 -5.01 -8.53 -12.69
N LYS A 95 -5.93 -8.87 -13.60
CA LYS A 95 -6.77 -10.10 -13.54
C LYS A 95 -6.03 -11.44 -13.42
N ASN A 96 -4.76 -11.50 -13.82
CA ASN A 96 -3.97 -12.74 -13.79
C ASN A 96 -3.04 -12.83 -12.56
N LEU A 97 -2.96 -11.77 -11.77
CA LEU A 97 -2.08 -11.68 -10.61
C LEU A 97 -2.73 -12.39 -9.43
N GLN A 98 -1.93 -13.17 -8.71
CA GLN A 98 -2.43 -14.09 -7.68
C GLN A 98 -2.32 -13.54 -6.26
N THR A 99 -1.49 -12.53 -6.03
CA THR A 99 -1.27 -11.95 -4.70
C THR A 99 -1.62 -10.47 -4.65
N ALA A 100 -2.02 -9.97 -3.48
CA ALA A 100 -2.28 -8.54 -3.27
C ALA A 100 -1.01 -7.70 -3.51
N PHE A 101 0.15 -8.26 -3.18
CA PHE A 101 1.46 -7.66 -3.43
C PHE A 101 1.73 -7.44 -4.92
N ASP A 102 1.50 -8.46 -5.76
CA ASP A 102 1.69 -8.36 -7.20
C ASP A 102 0.74 -7.34 -7.82
N ILE A 103 -0.53 -7.37 -7.40
CA ILE A 103 -1.54 -6.41 -7.85
C ILE A 103 -1.09 -4.99 -7.54
N MET A 104 -0.69 -4.71 -6.30
CA MET A 104 -0.30 -3.37 -5.89
C MET A 104 0.97 -2.91 -6.61
N THR A 105 1.94 -3.81 -6.79
CA THR A 105 3.16 -3.56 -7.55
C THR A 105 2.82 -3.21 -9.00
N LYS A 106 1.92 -3.96 -9.64
CA LYS A 106 1.53 -3.71 -11.03
C LYS A 106 0.79 -2.38 -11.20
N LEU A 107 -0.13 -2.07 -10.29
CA LEU A 107 -0.84 -0.79 -10.30
C LEU A 107 0.15 0.37 -10.10
N LYS A 108 1.15 0.21 -9.24
CA LYS A 108 2.22 1.18 -9.06
C LYS A 108 3.00 1.39 -10.34
N GLU A 109 3.40 0.34 -11.04
CA GLU A 109 4.10 0.46 -12.33
C GLU A 109 3.29 1.23 -13.38
N ILE A 110 2.00 0.94 -13.50
CA ILE A 110 1.13 1.52 -14.54
C ILE A 110 0.80 2.98 -14.25
N TYR A 111 0.53 3.31 -12.98
CA TYR A 111 -0.04 4.60 -12.59
C TYR A 111 0.93 5.54 -11.87
N LYS A 112 2.12 5.06 -11.47
CA LYS A 112 3.17 5.89 -10.86
C LYS A 112 4.17 6.39 -11.92
N GLY A 113 3.67 6.85 -13.07
CA GLY A 113 4.48 7.52 -14.11
C GLY A 113 5.47 8.51 -13.47
N SER A 114 6.71 8.51 -13.95
CA SER A 114 7.97 8.86 -13.26
C SER A 114 8.14 10.29 -12.68
N LYS A 115 7.07 11.04 -12.38
CA LYS A 115 7.14 12.43 -11.87
C LYS A 115 6.61 12.62 -10.44
N ASN A 116 5.91 11.64 -9.85
CA ASN A 116 5.26 11.78 -8.54
C ASN A 116 5.96 11.04 -7.38
N ALA A 117 7.16 10.49 -7.61
CA ALA A 117 7.94 9.86 -6.54
C ALA A 117 8.40 10.88 -5.48
N ASP A 118 8.77 12.09 -5.92
CA ASP A 118 9.26 13.16 -5.03
C ASP A 118 8.13 13.74 -4.16
N VAL A 119 6.96 13.98 -4.75
CA VAL A 119 5.77 14.44 -4.00
C VAL A 119 5.34 13.43 -2.94
N TYR A 120 5.46 12.13 -3.23
CA TYR A 120 5.16 11.08 -2.26
C TYR A 120 6.15 11.02 -1.09
N LEU A 121 7.46 11.14 -1.39
CA LEU A 121 8.50 11.23 -0.36
C LEU A 121 8.26 12.43 0.57
N LEU A 122 7.89 13.56 0.00
CA LEU A 122 7.55 14.77 0.74
C LEU A 122 6.29 14.59 1.61
N MET A 123 5.26 13.91 1.10
CA MET A 123 4.05 13.59 1.87
C MET A 123 4.33 12.61 3.02
N ASN A 124 5.10 11.55 2.78
CA ASN A 124 5.49 10.63 3.85
C ASN A 124 6.32 11.33 4.93
N LYS A 125 7.24 12.22 4.53
CA LYS A 125 8.00 13.05 5.46
C LYS A 125 7.04 13.89 6.31
N LEU A 126 6.07 14.56 5.68
CA LEU A 126 5.05 15.36 6.38
C LEU A 126 4.24 14.53 7.40
N TYR A 127 3.75 13.35 7.03
CA TYR A 127 3.00 12.48 7.94
C TYR A 127 3.84 11.93 9.11
N SER A 128 5.16 11.83 8.94
CA SER A 128 6.07 11.38 9.99
C SER A 128 6.48 12.47 10.98
N LEU A 129 6.19 13.75 10.66
CA LEU A 129 6.56 14.87 11.53
C LEU A 129 5.69 14.90 12.78
N LYS A 130 6.35 14.75 13.93
CA LYS A 130 5.73 14.86 15.24
C LYS A 130 6.75 15.40 16.23
N ALA A 131 6.45 16.54 16.85
CA ALA A 131 7.23 17.05 17.97
C ALA A 131 6.94 16.21 19.21
N LYS A 132 7.99 15.76 19.91
CA LYS A 132 7.89 15.05 21.20
C LYS A 132 7.95 16.00 22.38
N CYS A 133 8.49 17.20 22.19
CA CYS A 133 8.53 18.26 23.20
C CYS A 133 8.42 19.65 22.57
N ILE A 134 8.18 20.67 23.40
CA ILE A 134 7.94 22.05 22.93
C ILE A 134 9.13 22.66 22.19
N ASN A 135 10.34 22.21 22.51
CA ASN A 135 11.57 22.70 21.88
C ASN A 135 11.70 22.21 20.43
N GLU A 136 11.20 21.01 20.13
CA GLU A 136 11.18 20.42 18.77
C GLU A 136 10.10 21.04 17.88
N CYS A 137 9.14 21.80 18.43
CA CYS A 137 8.09 22.43 17.64
C CYS A 137 8.65 23.38 16.58
N LYS A 138 9.75 24.09 16.88
CA LYS A 138 10.40 24.99 15.92
C LYS A 138 10.98 24.22 14.73
N ASP A 139 11.60 23.08 15.00
CA ASP A 139 12.23 22.24 13.97
C ASP A 139 11.17 21.60 13.08
N VAL A 140 10.09 21.07 13.69
CA VAL A 140 8.94 20.53 12.94
C VAL A 140 8.29 21.59 12.07
N ILE A 141 8.11 22.83 12.54
CA ILE A 141 7.58 23.92 11.73
C ILE A 141 8.52 24.26 10.57
N SER A 142 9.83 24.22 10.78
CA SER A 142 10.83 24.43 9.72
C SER A 142 10.74 23.34 8.65
N GLU A 143 10.67 22.07 9.05
CA GLU A 143 10.55 20.95 8.13
C GLU A 143 9.23 21.01 7.32
N ILE A 144 8.12 21.41 7.95
CA ILE A 144 6.86 21.64 7.25
C ILE A 144 7.04 22.72 6.17
N LYS A 145 7.68 23.86 6.50
CA LYS A 145 7.93 24.95 5.55
C LYS A 145 8.79 24.52 4.37
N GLU A 146 9.82 23.71 4.61
CA GLU A 146 10.69 23.17 3.56
C GLU A 146 9.93 22.22 2.62
N ILE A 147 9.07 21.36 3.18
CA ILE A 147 8.20 20.48 2.39
C ILE A 147 7.29 21.30 1.48
N PHE A 148 6.58 22.31 2.01
CA PHE A 148 5.70 23.16 1.20
C PHE A 148 6.47 23.96 0.13
N SER A 149 7.65 24.49 0.47
CA SER A 149 8.51 25.20 -0.49
C SER A 149 8.98 24.30 -1.63
N SER A 150 9.25 23.02 -1.33
CA SER A 150 9.65 22.03 -2.33
C SER A 150 8.47 21.70 -3.25
N LEU A 151 7.26 21.56 -2.71
CA LEU A 151 6.03 21.36 -3.49
C LEU A 151 5.73 22.54 -4.42
N GLU A 152 5.93 23.79 -3.97
CA GLU A 152 5.75 24.98 -4.80
C GLU A 152 6.75 25.04 -5.96
N LYS A 153 8.01 24.68 -5.74
CA LYS A 153 9.02 24.58 -6.80
C LYS A 153 8.67 23.52 -7.85
N HIS A 154 8.16 22.36 -7.42
CA HIS A 154 7.67 21.35 -8.35
C HIS A 154 6.48 21.86 -9.18
N ARG A 155 5.61 22.70 -8.61
CA ARG A 155 4.49 23.32 -9.32
C ARG A 155 4.95 24.36 -10.36
N SER A 156 5.99 25.16 -10.07
CA SER A 156 6.49 26.16 -11.03
C SER A 156 7.20 25.55 -12.24
N ILE A 157 7.82 24.37 -12.08
CA ILE A 157 8.49 23.64 -13.18
C ILE A 157 7.45 23.06 -14.18
N LEU A 158 6.19 22.88 -13.76
CA LEU A 158 5.10 22.38 -14.59
C LEU A 158 4.31 23.48 -15.32
N GLY A 159 4.67 24.75 -15.10
CA GLY A 159 4.01 25.93 -15.67
C GLY A 159 4.62 26.49 -16.95
N ASN A 160 5.59 25.80 -17.57
CA ASN A 160 6.22 26.15 -18.84
C ASN A 160 6.12 25.01 -19.86
#